data_AF-A0A268NZ93-F1
#
_entry.id   AF-A0A268NZ93-F1
#
_cell.length_a   1.000
_cell.length_b   1.000
_cell.length_c   1.000
_cell.angle_alpha   90.00
_cell.angle_beta   90.00
_cell.angle_gamma   90.00
#
_symmetry.space_group_name_H-M   'P 1'
#
loop_
_entity.id
_entity.type
_entity.pdbx_description
1 polymer ?
#
loop_
_entity_poly.entity_id
_entity_poly.type
_entity_poly.pdbx_seq_one_letter_code
_entity_poly.pdbx_strand_id
1 'polypeptide(L)'
;MFFSVAVIALFATGCIVNAKAAERNSLEALEAFFSAHEHEKMLREKGSDKPILEIVDHEFNDWFTKEYKAKVSESIESGNSLKLFFLKGTEDGLTANSQYGVLFTKVNRQEGTVQYRLHPQTTNRLQENLHFVDIEMTKEDGEWKINDAEMVEAIYADYFF
;
A
#
# COMPACT_ATOMS: atom_id res chain seq x y z
N MET A 1 -48.02 -27.38 -4.33
CA MET A 1 -47.71 -25.97 -4.66
C MET A 1 -46.20 -25.84 -4.58
N PHE A 2 -45.53 -25.84 -5.72
CA PHE A 2 -44.07 -25.88 -5.81
C PHE A 2 -43.51 -24.48 -5.56
N PHE A 3 -42.73 -24.30 -4.50
CA PHE A 3 -41.92 -23.10 -4.31
C PHE A 3 -40.56 -23.33 -4.96
N SER A 4 -40.37 -22.67 -6.11
CA SER A 4 -39.09 -22.63 -6.81
C SER A 4 -38.08 -21.84 -5.99
N VAL A 5 -36.99 -22.49 -5.58
CA VAL A 5 -35.78 -21.82 -5.05
C VAL A 5 -35.07 -21.20 -6.24
N ALA A 6 -35.09 -19.87 -6.32
CA ALA A 6 -34.32 -19.12 -7.30
C ALA A 6 -32.85 -19.13 -6.88
N VAL A 7 -32.05 -19.94 -7.58
CA VAL A 7 -30.58 -19.91 -7.51
C VAL A 7 -30.14 -18.58 -8.14
N ILE A 8 -29.69 -17.64 -7.32
CA ILE A 8 -28.98 -16.46 -7.78
C ILE A 8 -27.59 -16.93 -8.21
N ALA A 9 -27.44 -17.23 -9.50
CA ALA A 9 -26.14 -17.41 -10.12
C ALA A 9 -25.44 -16.05 -10.11
N LEU A 10 -24.52 -15.86 -9.17
CA LEU A 10 -23.50 -14.82 -9.24
C LEU A 10 -22.60 -15.16 -10.43
N PHE A 11 -22.92 -14.59 -11.58
CA PHE A 11 -22.01 -14.56 -12.70
C PHE A 11 -20.76 -13.81 -12.26
N ALA A 12 -19.68 -14.54 -11.98
CA ALA A 12 -18.33 -14.01 -12.04
C ALA A 12 -18.01 -13.71 -13.51
N THR A 13 -18.65 -12.68 -14.07
CA THR A 13 -18.12 -12.02 -15.26
C THR A 13 -16.86 -11.33 -14.79
N GLY A 14 -15.71 -11.92 -15.10
CA GLY A 14 -14.44 -11.20 -15.03
C GLY A 14 -14.57 -9.96 -15.89
N CYS A 15 -14.95 -8.85 -15.29
CA CYS A 15 -14.96 -7.55 -15.94
C CYS A 15 -13.49 -7.24 -16.24
N ILE A 16 -13.06 -7.53 -17.46
CA ILE A 16 -11.72 -7.18 -17.93
C ILE A 16 -11.56 -5.68 -17.69
N VAL A 17 -10.70 -5.32 -16.73
CA VAL A 17 -10.52 -3.90 -16.41
C VAL A 17 -9.89 -3.19 -17.60
N ASN A 18 -10.33 -1.96 -17.84
CA ASN A 18 -9.69 -1.09 -18.81
C ASN A 18 -8.31 -0.71 -18.26
N ALA A 19 -7.25 -1.22 -18.88
CA ALA A 19 -5.90 -1.10 -18.32
C ALA A 19 -5.46 0.36 -18.13
N LYS A 20 -5.72 1.22 -19.13
CA LYS A 20 -5.35 2.63 -19.07
C LYS A 20 -6.12 3.39 -17.98
N ALA A 21 -7.40 3.10 -17.81
CA ALA A 21 -8.20 3.72 -16.76
C ALA A 21 -7.84 3.18 -15.38
N ALA A 22 -7.52 1.89 -15.27
CA ALA A 22 -7.04 1.28 -14.03
C ALA A 22 -5.74 1.95 -13.59
N GLU A 23 -4.72 1.92 -14.43
CA GLU A 23 -3.40 2.51 -14.17
C GLU A 23 -3.47 3.99 -13.79
N ARG A 24 -4.25 4.80 -14.54
CA ARG A 24 -4.40 6.23 -14.24
C ARG A 24 -5.07 6.46 -12.89
N ASN A 25 -6.21 5.81 -12.66
CA ASN A 25 -7.01 6.06 -11.46
C ASN A 25 -6.33 5.48 -10.20
N SER A 26 -5.63 4.35 -10.31
CA SER A 26 -4.83 3.81 -9.20
C SER A 26 -3.61 4.67 -8.92
N LEU A 27 -2.97 5.23 -9.95
CA LEU A 27 -1.85 6.16 -9.77
C LEU A 27 -2.30 7.43 -9.07
N GLU A 28 -3.43 8.03 -9.50
CA GLU A 28 -4.01 9.20 -8.84
C GLU A 28 -4.29 8.93 -7.34
N ALA A 29 -4.79 7.74 -6.99
CA ALA A 29 -5.01 7.35 -5.59
C ALA A 29 -3.70 7.14 -4.83
N LEU A 30 -2.68 6.55 -5.45
CA LEU A 30 -1.36 6.34 -4.85
C LEU A 30 -0.62 7.67 -4.60
N GLU A 31 -0.69 8.60 -5.54
CA GLU A 31 -0.13 9.95 -5.38
C GLU A 31 -0.86 10.73 -4.29
N ALA A 32 -2.18 10.56 -4.17
CA ALA A 32 -2.96 11.14 -3.08
C ALA A 32 -2.56 10.55 -1.72
N PHE A 33 -2.28 9.25 -1.64
CA PHE A 33 -1.73 8.61 -0.44
C PHE A 33 -0.38 9.23 -0.05
N PHE A 34 0.57 9.38 -0.98
CA PHE A 34 1.85 10.02 -0.68
C PHE A 34 1.70 11.48 -0.27
N SER A 35 0.70 12.17 -0.79
CA SER A 35 0.45 13.59 -0.49
C SER A 35 -0.35 13.81 0.80
N ALA A 36 -0.93 12.76 1.40
CA ALA A 36 -1.73 12.87 2.62
C ALA A 36 -0.90 13.31 3.84
N HIS A 37 0.40 13.02 3.82
CA HIS A 37 1.34 13.37 4.88
C HIS A 37 2.60 13.98 4.27
N GLU A 38 3.02 15.12 4.83
CA GLU A 38 4.36 15.64 4.56
C GLU A 38 5.40 14.59 4.94
N HIS A 39 6.43 14.45 4.11
CA HIS A 39 7.53 13.52 4.39
C HIS A 39 8.18 13.89 5.72
N GLU A 40 8.44 12.89 6.56
CA GLU A 40 8.97 13.04 7.92
C GLU A 40 8.04 13.79 8.90
N LYS A 41 6.75 13.96 8.57
CA LYS A 41 5.76 14.41 9.56
C LYS A 41 5.81 13.48 10.78
N MET A 42 6.02 14.08 11.96
CA MET A 42 6.04 13.34 13.22
C MET A 42 4.67 12.72 13.50
N LEU A 43 4.63 11.41 13.67
CA LEU A 43 3.42 10.64 14.00
C LEU A 43 3.39 10.25 15.48
N ARG A 44 4.56 9.97 16.06
CA ARG A 44 4.72 9.61 17.47
C ARG A 44 6.07 10.03 17.99
N GLU A 45 6.10 10.82 19.06
CA GLU A 45 7.34 11.13 19.77
C GLU A 45 7.87 9.92 20.54
N LYS A 46 9.20 9.86 20.69
CA LYS A 46 9.88 8.87 21.50
C LYS A 46 9.43 8.95 22.96
N GLY A 47 9.10 7.80 23.54
CA GLY A 47 8.60 7.70 24.91
C GLY A 47 7.09 7.94 25.05
N SER A 48 6.36 8.20 23.96
CA SER A 48 4.90 8.25 23.99
C SER A 48 4.29 6.87 24.27
N ASP A 49 3.27 6.79 25.13
CA ASP A 49 2.54 5.53 25.38
C ASP A 49 1.49 5.21 24.30
N LYS A 50 1.33 6.08 23.30
CA LYS A 50 0.32 5.89 22.24
C LYS A 50 0.67 4.65 21.40
N PRO A 51 -0.26 3.68 21.22
CA PRO A 51 -0.03 2.51 20.39
C PRO A 51 0.19 2.88 18.92
N ILE A 52 1.17 2.24 18.27
CA ILE A 52 1.45 2.46 16.84
C ILE A 52 0.22 2.08 15.99
N LEU A 53 -0.50 1.01 16.36
CA LEU A 53 -1.69 0.57 15.65
C LEU A 53 -2.78 1.66 15.63
N GLU A 54 -3.04 2.32 16.75
CA GLU A 54 -4.03 3.41 16.83
C GLU A 54 -3.66 4.59 15.93
N ILE A 55 -2.36 4.90 15.82
CA ILE A 55 -1.85 5.94 14.92
C ILE A 55 -2.08 5.54 13.47
N VAL A 56 -1.76 4.30 13.12
CA VAL A 56 -1.92 3.81 11.75
C VAL A 56 -3.39 3.73 11.35
N ASP A 57 -4.26 3.28 12.26
CA ASP A 57 -5.70 3.23 12.07
C ASP A 57 -6.35 4.60 11.91
N HIS A 58 -5.77 5.65 12.51
CA HIS A 58 -6.27 7.01 12.35
C HIS A 58 -5.74 7.68 11.07
N GLU A 59 -4.47 7.48 10.74
CA GLU A 59 -3.79 8.24 9.69
C GLU A 59 -3.87 7.60 8.31
N PHE A 60 -3.89 6.25 8.21
CA PHE A 60 -3.69 5.56 6.92
C PHE A 60 -4.82 4.61 6.52
N ASN A 61 -5.74 4.31 7.43
CA ASN A 61 -6.66 3.19 7.29
C ASN A 61 -7.60 3.31 6.07
N ASP A 62 -7.96 4.53 5.66
CA ASP A 62 -8.86 4.75 4.52
C ASP A 62 -8.23 4.34 3.18
N TRP A 63 -6.89 4.28 3.12
CA TRP A 63 -6.11 3.95 1.91
C TRP A 63 -5.91 2.46 1.70
N PHE A 64 -6.26 1.63 2.69
CA PHE A 64 -5.94 0.21 2.72
C PHE A 64 -7.19 -0.65 2.50
N THR A 65 -7.05 -1.77 1.79
CA THR A 65 -8.09 -2.80 1.77
C THR A 65 -8.21 -3.45 3.15
N LYS A 66 -9.33 -4.12 3.43
CA LYS A 66 -9.51 -4.89 4.67
C LYS A 66 -8.41 -5.93 4.88
N GLU A 67 -7.97 -6.58 3.82
CA GLU A 67 -6.89 -7.57 3.86
C GLU A 67 -5.55 -6.93 4.22
N TYR A 68 -5.20 -5.81 3.58
CA TYR A 68 -3.96 -5.13 3.88
C TYR A 68 -3.92 -4.56 5.31
N LYS A 69 -5.06 -4.05 5.82
CA LYS A 69 -5.18 -3.63 7.22
C LYS A 69 -4.85 -4.75 8.21
N ALA A 70 -5.30 -5.97 7.93
CA ALA A 70 -4.97 -7.13 8.76
C ALA A 70 -3.47 -7.42 8.75
N LYS A 71 -2.84 -7.42 7.56
CA LYS A 71 -1.37 -7.59 7.40
C LYS A 71 -0.58 -6.51 8.13
N VAL A 72 -1.02 -5.25 8.04
CA VAL A 72 -0.43 -4.10 8.76
C VAL A 72 -0.54 -4.30 10.27
N SER A 73 -1.72 -4.70 10.76
CA SER A 73 -1.95 -4.95 12.18
C SER A 73 -1.03 -6.06 12.71
N GLU A 74 -0.95 -7.19 12.00
CA GLU A 74 -0.06 -8.30 12.34
C GLU A 74 1.42 -7.88 12.33
N SER A 75 1.82 -7.05 11.35
CA SER A 75 3.20 -6.52 11.28
C SER A 75 3.52 -5.63 12.48
N ILE A 76 2.57 -4.82 12.94
CA ILE A 76 2.75 -3.97 14.12
C ILE A 76 2.80 -4.81 15.40
N GLU A 77 1.86 -5.75 15.57
CA GLU A 77 1.76 -6.62 16.75
C GLU A 77 2.99 -7.54 16.89
N SER A 78 3.55 -8.01 15.77
CA SER A 78 4.78 -8.81 15.74
C SER A 78 6.07 -8.00 15.92
N GLY A 79 5.97 -6.67 16.09
CA GLY A 79 7.12 -5.77 16.24
C GLY A 79 7.86 -5.45 14.94
N ASN A 80 7.31 -5.85 13.79
CA ASN A 80 7.86 -5.60 12.45
C ASN A 80 7.35 -4.30 11.81
N SER A 81 6.88 -3.33 12.59
CA SER A 81 6.34 -2.05 12.10
C SER A 81 7.31 -1.27 11.19
N LEU A 82 8.63 -1.42 11.38
CA LEU A 82 9.66 -0.82 10.53
C LEU A 82 9.72 -1.42 9.12
N LYS A 83 8.98 -2.50 8.85
CA LYS A 83 8.83 -3.06 7.51
C LYS A 83 7.71 -2.42 6.69
N LEU A 84 6.91 -1.56 7.32
CA LEU A 84 5.84 -0.83 6.65
C LEU A 84 6.45 0.38 5.95
N PHE A 85 6.41 0.38 4.61
CA PHE A 85 7.09 1.37 3.79
C PHE A 85 6.68 2.83 4.09
N PHE A 86 5.46 3.03 4.59
CA PHE A 86 4.88 4.34 4.89
C PHE A 86 5.24 4.87 6.29
N LEU A 87 6.01 4.11 7.07
CA LEU A 87 6.54 4.50 8.37
C LEU A 87 8.06 4.54 8.35
N LYS A 88 8.65 5.47 9.11
CA LYS A 88 10.10 5.55 9.34
C LYS A 88 10.37 5.75 10.83
N GLY A 89 11.21 4.88 11.39
CA GLY A 89 11.75 5.08 12.73
C GLY A 89 12.89 6.09 12.72
N THR A 90 12.89 7.02 13.67
CA THR A 90 13.95 8.02 13.87
C THR A 90 14.44 8.00 15.31
N GLU A 91 15.52 8.72 15.60
CA GLU A 91 16.01 8.87 17.00
C GLU A 91 14.97 9.55 17.91
N ASP A 92 14.10 10.37 17.32
CA ASP A 92 13.09 11.18 17.97
C ASP A 92 11.71 10.52 18.02
N GLY A 93 11.49 9.41 17.29
CA GLY A 93 10.22 8.69 17.30
C GLY A 93 9.86 7.97 15.99
N LEU A 94 8.62 8.14 15.57
CA LEU A 94 8.04 7.54 14.37
C LEU A 94 7.52 8.66 13.46
N THR A 95 7.90 8.64 12.20
CA THR A 95 7.47 9.63 11.20
C THR A 95 6.79 8.96 10.01
N ALA A 96 6.02 9.75 9.25
CA ALA A 96 5.45 9.32 7.98
C ALA A 96 6.53 9.29 6.89
N ASN A 97 6.46 8.29 6.02
CA ASN A 97 7.37 8.16 4.88
C ASN A 97 6.61 8.14 3.56
N SER A 98 6.66 9.25 2.83
CA SER A 98 5.95 9.45 1.56
C SER A 98 6.84 9.75 0.34
N GLN A 99 8.18 9.71 0.48
CA GLN A 99 9.09 10.06 -0.63
C GLN A 99 9.41 8.87 -1.52
N TYR A 100 8.47 8.58 -2.42
CA TYR A 100 8.59 7.51 -3.40
C TYR A 100 8.30 8.01 -4.81
N GLY A 101 9.07 7.50 -5.77
CA GLY A 101 8.82 7.66 -7.19
C GLY A 101 8.39 6.32 -7.80
N VAL A 102 7.49 6.37 -8.77
CA VAL A 102 7.10 5.18 -9.53
C VAL A 102 8.19 4.85 -10.55
N LEU A 103 8.79 3.67 -10.42
CA LEU A 103 9.75 3.14 -11.38
C LEU A 103 9.06 2.33 -12.48
N PHE A 104 8.08 1.51 -12.10
CA PHE A 104 7.41 0.59 -13.00
C PHE A 104 5.95 0.38 -12.59
N THR A 105 5.11 0.03 -13.57
CA THR A 105 3.69 -0.26 -13.40
C THR A 105 3.25 -1.44 -14.28
N LYS A 106 2.37 -2.29 -13.76
CA LYS A 106 1.78 -3.42 -14.47
C LYS A 106 0.34 -3.62 -14.06
N VAL A 107 -0.57 -3.65 -15.04
CA VAL A 107 -1.99 -3.92 -14.79
C VAL A 107 -2.30 -5.39 -15.00
N ASN A 108 -2.82 -6.07 -13.97
CA ASN A 108 -3.44 -7.38 -14.14
C ASN A 108 -4.93 -7.22 -14.46
N ARG A 109 -5.27 -7.43 -15.74
CA ARG A 109 -6.65 -7.21 -16.21
C ARG A 109 -7.66 -8.25 -15.73
N GLN A 110 -7.18 -9.44 -15.36
CA GLN A 110 -8.02 -10.56 -14.94
C GLN A 110 -8.36 -10.43 -13.46
N GLU A 111 -7.38 -10.07 -12.64
CA GLU A 111 -7.53 -9.88 -11.20
C GLU A 111 -8.05 -8.48 -10.84
N GLY A 112 -7.96 -7.53 -11.77
CA GLY A 112 -8.40 -6.15 -11.53
C GLY A 112 -7.43 -5.35 -10.66
N THR A 113 -6.16 -5.77 -10.61
CA THR A 113 -5.12 -5.15 -9.79
C THR A 113 -4.13 -4.34 -10.63
N VAL A 114 -3.45 -3.41 -9.97
CA VAL A 114 -2.32 -2.65 -10.54
C VAL A 114 -1.14 -2.75 -9.60
N GLN A 115 -0.02 -3.24 -10.12
CA GLN A 115 1.23 -3.38 -9.40
C GLN A 115 2.15 -2.22 -9.75
N TYR A 116 2.76 -1.63 -8.72
CA TYR A 116 3.76 -0.57 -8.83
C TYR A 116 5.05 -1.03 -8.18
N ARG A 117 6.17 -0.70 -8.82
CA ARG A 117 7.47 -0.69 -8.14
C ARG A 117 7.85 0.74 -7.86
N LEU A 118 8.16 1.01 -6.60
CA LEU A 118 8.55 2.31 -6.11
C LEU A 118 10.03 2.32 -5.77
N HIS A 119 10.67 3.45 -6.03
CA HIS A 119 12.02 3.72 -5.57
C HIS A 119 11.98 4.90 -4.58
N PRO A 120 12.80 4.88 -3.52
CA PRO A 120 12.90 6.01 -2.62
C PRO A 120 13.43 7.24 -3.37
N GLN A 121 12.86 8.40 -3.09
CA GLN A 121 13.35 9.68 -3.60
C GLN A 121 14.24 10.33 -2.54
N THR A 122 15.45 9.79 -2.32
CA THR A 122 16.39 10.39 -1.36
C THR A 122 17.03 11.66 -1.92
N THR A 123 17.19 12.68 -1.06
CA THR A 123 17.99 13.87 -1.38
C THR A 123 19.49 13.66 -1.13
N ASN A 124 19.87 12.66 -0.31
CA ASN A 124 21.26 12.29 -0.02
C ASN A 124 21.67 11.03 -0.80
N ARG A 125 22.46 11.23 -1.86
CA ARG A 125 22.91 10.18 -2.79
C ARG A 125 23.95 9.20 -2.24
N LEU A 126 24.41 9.37 -0.99
CA LEU A 126 25.66 8.73 -0.52
C LEU A 126 25.48 7.59 0.47
N GLN A 127 24.31 7.40 1.06
CA GLN A 127 24.04 6.29 1.96
C GLN A 127 22.57 5.95 1.84
N GLU A 128 22.27 4.72 1.44
CA GLU A 128 21.24 3.85 2.03
C GLU A 128 20.91 2.74 1.05
N ASN A 129 20.77 1.53 1.59
CA ASN A 129 20.26 0.37 0.87
C ASN A 129 18.97 0.78 0.15
N LEU A 130 19.00 0.79 -1.19
CA LEU A 130 17.83 1.12 -2.01
C LEU A 130 16.80 0.01 -1.82
N HIS A 131 15.94 0.14 -0.81
CA HIS A 131 14.78 -0.72 -0.66
C HIS A 131 13.71 -0.20 -1.62
N PHE A 132 13.47 -0.96 -2.68
CA PHE A 132 12.29 -0.75 -3.52
C PHE A 132 11.06 -1.14 -2.73
N VAL A 133 9.91 -0.62 -3.13
CA VAL A 133 8.63 -1.05 -2.55
C VAL A 133 7.75 -1.52 -3.69
N ASP A 134 7.34 -2.77 -3.61
CA ASP A 134 6.38 -3.33 -4.55
C ASP A 134 4.99 -3.24 -3.93
N ILE A 135 4.12 -2.45 -4.56
CA ILE A 135 2.75 -2.19 -4.11
C ILE A 135 1.78 -2.83 -5.09
N GLU A 136 0.79 -3.53 -4.57
CA GLU A 136 -0.40 -3.89 -5.33
C GLU A 136 -1.59 -3.03 -4.88
N MET A 137 -2.32 -2.49 -5.85
CA MET A 137 -3.57 -1.79 -5.62
C MET A 137 -4.73 -2.53 -6.26
N THR A 138 -5.89 -2.49 -5.60
CA THR A 138 -7.16 -3.04 -6.11
C THR A 138 -8.32 -2.12 -5.75
N LYS A 139 -9.50 -2.39 -6.33
CA LYS A 139 -10.71 -1.68 -5.93
C LYS A 139 -11.43 -2.37 -4.78
N GLU A 140 -11.65 -1.65 -3.69
CA GLU A 140 -12.53 -2.04 -2.59
C GLU A 140 -13.56 -0.92 -2.38
N ASP A 141 -14.85 -1.29 -2.36
CA ASP A 141 -15.96 -0.34 -2.23
C ASP A 141 -15.97 0.79 -3.31
N GLY A 142 -15.39 0.49 -4.49
CA GLY A 142 -15.34 1.39 -5.65
C GLY A 142 -14.11 2.28 -5.74
N GLU A 143 -13.30 2.33 -4.68
CA GLU A 143 -12.10 3.15 -4.55
C GLU A 143 -10.83 2.32 -4.73
N TRP A 144 -9.78 2.91 -5.31
CA TRP A 144 -8.48 2.26 -5.40
C TRP A 144 -7.76 2.35 -4.06
N LYS A 145 -7.36 1.19 -3.52
CA LYS A 145 -6.71 1.05 -2.22
C LYS A 145 -5.49 0.14 -2.34
N ILE A 146 -4.55 0.31 -1.42
CA ILE A 146 -3.38 -0.58 -1.29
C ILE A 146 -3.88 -1.93 -0.78
N ASN A 147 -3.64 -2.96 -1.59
CA ASN A 147 -3.97 -4.34 -1.31
C ASN A 147 -2.80 -5.12 -0.73
N ASP A 148 -1.58 -4.77 -1.16
CA ASP A 148 -0.35 -5.33 -0.64
C ASP A 148 0.80 -4.35 -0.78
N ALA A 149 1.80 -4.47 0.08
CA ALA A 149 3.07 -3.79 -0.11
C ALA A 149 4.23 -4.56 0.53
N GLU A 150 5.31 -4.71 -0.21
CA GLU A 150 6.51 -5.41 0.24
C GLU A 150 7.76 -4.57 -0.04
N MET A 151 8.67 -4.48 0.95
CA MET A 151 9.98 -3.89 0.73
C MET A 151 10.92 -4.93 0.11
N VAL A 152 11.52 -4.58 -1.02
CA VAL A 152 12.41 -5.46 -1.78
C VAL A 152 13.81 -4.89 -1.79
N GLU A 153 14.78 -5.69 -1.35
CA GLU A 153 16.19 -5.31 -1.39
C GLU A 153 16.69 -5.22 -2.83
N ALA A 154 17.50 -4.20 -3.13
CA ALA A 154 18.02 -3.94 -4.48
C ALA A 154 18.72 -5.15 -5.14
N ILE A 155 19.30 -6.07 -4.36
CA ILE A 155 19.92 -7.30 -4.90
C ILE A 155 18.92 -8.29 -5.52
N TYR A 156 17.62 -8.14 -5.24
CA TYR A 156 16.53 -8.94 -5.81
C TYR A 156 15.66 -8.15 -6.79
N ALA A 157 16.02 -6.91 -7.11
CA ALA A 157 15.24 -6.05 -8.00
C ALA A 157 15.11 -6.61 -9.43
N ASP A 158 15.99 -7.51 -9.86
CA ASP A 158 15.93 -8.09 -11.20
C ASP A 158 14.79 -9.13 -11.40
N TYR A 159 14.12 -9.58 -10.33
CA TYR A 159 13.11 -10.65 -10.39
C TYR A 159 11.66 -10.18 -10.60
N PHE A 160 11.43 -8.92 -10.97
CA PHE A 160 10.06 -8.42 -11.17
C PHE A 160 9.39 -8.83 -12.49
N PHE A 161 10.00 -9.79 -13.20
CA PHE A 161 9.53 -10.34 -14.47
C PHE A 161 9.81 -11.83 -14.60
#